data_AF-W7SBM6-F1
#
_entry.id   AF-W7SBM6-F1
#
_cell.length_a   1.000
_cell.length_b   1.000
_cell.length_c   1.000
_cell.angle_alpha   90.00
_cell.angle_beta   90.00
_cell.angle_gamma   90.00
#
_symmetry.space_group_name_H-M   'P 1'
#
loop_
_entity.id
_entity.type
_entity.pdbx_description
1 polymer ?
#
loop_
_entity_poly.entity_id
_entity_poly.type
_entity_poly.pdbx_seq_one_letter_code
_entity_poly.pdbx_strand_id
1 'polypeptide(L)'
;MYHEVGDLASAYIALPTRHPLFAEHDLMLVWDERHGWSVGLEIDTLDGPVVLTYLGPDPLPTPGRIRHFVDEVVVGNCPGQPNPPYCRSRERLADRLAKFVTA
;
A
#
# COMPACT_ATOMS: atom_id res chain seq x y z
N MET A 1 -16.40 14.29 -13.23
CA MET A 1 -15.05 13.73 -12.97
C MET A 1 -14.70 14.13 -11.56
N TYR A 2 -14.61 13.18 -10.64
CA TYR A 2 -14.26 13.47 -9.24
C TYR A 2 -12.75 13.45 -9.13
N HIS A 3 -12.18 14.47 -8.50
CA HIS A 3 -10.77 14.52 -8.16
C HIS A 3 -10.67 14.80 -6.67
N GLU A 4 -9.95 13.95 -5.96
CA GLU A 4 -9.58 14.18 -4.57
C GLU A 4 -8.28 14.99 -4.56
N VAL A 5 -8.24 16.05 -3.74
CA VAL A 5 -7.03 16.84 -3.50
C VAL A 5 -6.64 16.62 -2.05
N GLY A 6 -5.64 15.78 -1.85
CA GLY A 6 -5.03 15.53 -0.54
C GLY A 6 -3.71 16.29 -0.38
N ASP A 7 -3.33 16.56 0.86
CA ASP A 7 -2.03 17.14 1.21
C ASP A 7 -0.84 16.18 0.95
N LEU A 8 -1.14 14.89 0.70
CA LEU A 8 -0.17 13.82 0.46
C LEU A 8 -0.49 13.13 -0.86
N ALA A 9 0.55 12.76 -1.62
CA ALA A 9 0.37 11.85 -2.75
C ALA A 9 -0.03 10.46 -2.21
N SER A 10 -1.09 9.90 -2.78
CA SER A 10 -1.60 8.57 -2.46
C SER A 10 -2.00 7.81 -3.72
N ALA A 11 -2.07 6.49 -3.61
CA ALA A 11 -2.58 5.61 -4.65
C ALA A 11 -3.38 4.45 -4.04
N TYR A 12 -4.34 3.98 -4.81
CA TYR A 12 -5.26 2.91 -4.45
C TYR A 12 -5.37 1.92 -5.59
N ILE A 13 -5.25 0.62 -5.28
CA ILE A 13 -5.45 -0.47 -6.24
C ILE A 13 -6.32 -1.52 -5.57
N ALA A 14 -7.52 -1.75 -6.12
CA ALA A 14 -8.40 -2.83 -5.68
C ALA A 14 -7.77 -4.19 -6.03
N LEU A 15 -7.82 -5.13 -5.09
CA LEU A 15 -7.35 -6.51 -5.27
C LEU A 15 -8.56 -7.45 -5.09
N PRO A 16 -9.17 -7.97 -6.18
CA PRO A 16 -10.38 -8.79 -6.14
C PRO A 16 -10.09 -10.23 -5.65
N THR A 17 -9.51 -10.32 -4.46
CA THR A 17 -9.02 -11.50 -3.78
C THR A 17 -9.22 -11.29 -2.28
N ARG A 18 -9.46 -12.37 -1.55
CA ARG A 18 -9.81 -12.30 -0.12
C ARG A 18 -8.74 -12.97 0.71
N HIS A 19 -8.47 -12.37 1.87
CA HIS A 19 -7.61 -12.99 2.87
C HIS A 19 -8.35 -14.16 3.56
N PRO A 20 -7.70 -15.30 3.85
CA PRO A 20 -8.37 -16.46 4.46
C PRO A 20 -9.09 -16.15 5.80
N LEU A 21 -8.55 -15.22 6.59
CA LEU A 21 -9.17 -14.77 7.85
C LEU A 21 -10.27 -13.71 7.69
N PHE A 22 -10.43 -13.12 6.50
CA PHE A 22 -11.37 -12.02 6.23
C PHE A 22 -12.13 -12.27 4.92
N ALA A 23 -12.87 -13.38 4.85
CA ALA A 23 -13.53 -13.84 3.64
C ALA A 23 -14.70 -12.97 3.14
N GLU A 24 -15.14 -11.99 3.94
CA GLU A 24 -16.25 -11.09 3.60
C GLU A 24 -15.81 -9.84 2.84
N HIS A 25 -14.51 -9.52 2.86
CA HIS A 25 -13.97 -8.29 2.30
C HIS A 25 -12.82 -8.59 1.33
N ASP A 26 -12.87 -7.94 0.17
CA ASP A 26 -11.76 -8.00 -0.78
C ASP A 26 -10.57 -7.20 -0.21
N LEU A 27 -9.39 -7.46 -0.77
CA LEU A 27 -8.18 -6.76 -0.38
C LEU A 27 -8.01 -5.49 -1.21
N MET A 28 -7.20 -4.58 -0.69
CA MET A 28 -6.71 -3.43 -1.44
C MET A 28 -5.22 -3.22 -1.15
N LEU A 29 -4.51 -2.75 -2.18
CA LEU A 29 -3.16 -2.26 -2.06
C LEU A 29 -3.21 -0.73 -2.02
N VAL A 30 -2.74 -0.17 -0.92
CA VAL A 30 -2.72 1.28 -0.68
C VAL A 30 -1.28 1.75 -0.64
N TRP A 31 -1.07 2.97 -1.12
CA TRP A 31 0.21 3.65 -1.03
C TRP A 31 0.00 5.09 -0.60
N ASP A 32 0.85 5.58 0.29
CA ASP A 32 1.01 7.00 0.54
C ASP A 32 2.49 7.37 0.70
N GLU A 33 2.84 8.61 0.42
CA GLU A 33 4.23 9.08 0.48
C GLU A 33 4.86 9.08 1.89
N ARG A 34 4.05 8.96 2.96
CA ARG A 34 4.50 8.97 4.35
C ARG A 34 4.79 7.56 4.86
N HIS A 35 3.96 6.57 4.54
CA HIS A 35 4.04 5.21 5.07
C HIS A 35 4.40 4.15 4.01
N GLY A 36 4.40 4.51 2.73
CA GLY A 36 4.69 3.59 1.63
C GLY A 36 3.54 2.62 1.38
N TRP A 37 3.86 1.38 1.03
CA TRP A 37 2.90 0.36 0.61
C TRP A 37 2.30 -0.42 1.79
N SER A 38 0.99 -0.61 1.77
CA SER A 38 0.26 -1.45 2.71
C SER A 38 -0.85 -2.25 2.02
N VAL A 39 -1.19 -3.41 2.58
CA VAL A 39 -2.39 -4.16 2.20
C VAL A 39 -3.44 -3.99 3.30
N GLY A 40 -4.67 -3.67 2.90
CA GLY A 40 -5.81 -3.55 3.80
C GLY A 40 -7.05 -4.26 3.24
N LEU A 41 -8.13 -4.21 4.03
CA LEU A 41 -9.46 -4.67 3.62
C LEU A 41 -10.21 -3.54 2.91
N GLU A 42 -10.72 -3.80 1.71
CA GLU A 42 -11.61 -2.89 0.97
C GLU A 42 -12.96 -2.81 1.71
N ILE A 43 -13.02 -1.93 2.71
CA ILE A 43 -14.18 -1.67 3.56
C ILE A 43 -14.43 -0.17 3.52
N ASP A 44 -15.67 0.21 3.27
CA ASP A 44 -16.11 1.59 3.37
C ASP A 44 -16.15 2.00 4.85
N THR A 45 -15.19 2.82 5.27
CA THR A 45 -15.07 3.33 6.63
C THR A 45 -14.90 4.85 6.59
N LEU A 46 -15.43 5.53 7.61
CA LEU A 46 -15.25 6.98 7.76
C LEU A 46 -13.82 7.36 8.19
N ASP A 47 -13.11 6.44 8.84
CA ASP A 47 -11.79 6.68 9.44
C ASP A 47 -10.62 6.18 8.57
N GLY A 48 -10.91 5.70 7.36
CA GLY A 48 -9.92 5.21 6.42
C GLY A 48 -9.61 3.71 6.52
N PRO A 49 -8.71 3.22 5.65
CA PRO A 49 -8.56 1.80 5.36
C PRO A 49 -8.19 0.95 6.60
N VAL A 50 -8.81 -0.22 6.74
CA VAL A 50 -8.39 -1.22 7.73
C VAL A 50 -7.13 -1.92 7.20
N VAL A 51 -5.97 -1.44 7.60
CA VAL A 51 -4.67 -1.99 7.16
C VAL A 51 -4.33 -3.28 7.90
N LEU A 52 -3.96 -4.31 7.15
CA LEU A 52 -3.48 -5.60 7.68
C LEU A 52 -1.96 -5.58 7.92
N THR A 53 -1.19 -5.04 6.98
CA THR A 53 0.28 -5.03 7.08
C THR A 53 0.92 -3.98 6.15
N TYR A 54 2.10 -3.48 6.55
CA TYR A 54 2.93 -2.54 5.78
C TYR A 54 4.21 -3.22 5.28
N LEU A 55 4.59 -2.98 4.03
CA LEU A 55 5.78 -3.57 3.39
C LEU A 55 7.12 -3.06 3.96
N GLY A 56 7.10 -1.89 4.61
CA GLY A 56 8.26 -1.26 5.23
C GLY A 56 8.44 0.20 4.82
N PRO A 57 9.54 0.85 5.26
CA PRO A 57 9.69 2.31 5.18
C PRO A 57 10.10 2.83 3.80
N ASP A 58 10.37 1.96 2.83
CA ASP A 58 10.70 2.39 1.48
C ASP A 58 9.41 2.58 0.67
N PRO A 59 9.05 3.80 0.25
CA PRO A 59 7.84 4.04 -0.54
C PRO A 59 7.96 3.56 -2.00
N LEU A 60 9.17 3.36 -2.52
CA LEU A 60 9.39 2.93 -3.90
C LEU A 60 10.34 1.72 -3.98
N PRO A 61 9.93 0.56 -3.43
CA PRO A 61 10.65 -0.68 -3.61
C PRO A 61 10.50 -1.17 -5.06
N THR A 62 11.20 -2.25 -5.43
CA THR A 62 11.04 -2.84 -6.76
C THR A 62 9.63 -3.42 -6.95
N PRO A 63 9.07 -3.42 -8.18
CA PRO A 63 7.76 -4.03 -8.45
C PRO A 63 7.65 -5.48 -7.99
N GLY A 64 8.72 -6.27 -8.17
CA GLY A 64 8.76 -7.67 -7.74
C GLY A 64 8.61 -7.83 -6.22
N ARG A 65 9.13 -6.87 -5.43
CA ARG A 65 8.98 -6.86 -3.98
C ARG A 65 7.54 -6.53 -3.56
N ILE A 66 6.88 -5.60 -4.25
CA ILE A 66 5.46 -5.27 -4.03
C ILE A 66 4.59 -6.49 -4.36
N ARG A 67 4.86 -7.14 -5.51
CA ARG A 67 4.15 -8.36 -5.92
C ARG A 67 4.28 -9.47 -4.89
N HIS A 68 5.51 -9.82 -4.51
CA HIS A 68 5.74 -10.89 -3.53
C HIS A 68 5.04 -10.59 -2.20
N PHE A 69 5.07 -9.33 -1.76
CA PHE A 69 4.36 -8.88 -0.57
C PHE A 69 2.85 -9.11 -0.66
N VAL A 70 2.22 -8.77 -1.79
CA VAL A 70 0.79 -9.03 -2.02
C VAL A 70 0.50 -10.53 -2.06
N ASP A 71 1.31 -11.31 -2.79
CA ASP A 71 1.13 -12.76 -2.92
C ASP A 71 1.15 -13.46 -1.55
N GLU A 72 2.05 -13.06 -0.66
CA GLU A 72 2.14 -13.56 0.72
C GLU A 72 0.89 -13.22 1.54
N VAL A 73 0.36 -12.00 1.43
CA VAL A 73 -0.88 -11.61 2.13
C VAL A 73 -2.09 -12.39 1.60
N VAL A 74 -2.17 -12.61 0.29
CA VAL A 74 -3.25 -13.38 -0.33
C VAL A 74 -3.29 -14.82 0.19
N VAL A 75 -2.14 -15.45 0.44
CA VAL A 75 -2.10 -16.81 1.02
C VAL A 75 -2.27 -16.86 2.55
N GLY A 76 -2.45 -15.71 3.20
CA GLY A 76 -2.73 -15.61 4.63
C GLY A 76 -1.53 -15.27 5.51
N ASN A 77 -0.37 -14.94 4.93
CA ASN A 77 0.80 -14.53 5.68
C ASN A 77 0.81 -13.02 5.95
N CYS A 78 1.57 -12.59 6.95
CA CYS A 78 1.78 -11.18 7.26
C CYS A 78 3.29 -10.84 7.16
N PRO A 79 3.87 -10.75 5.95
CA PRO A 79 5.32 -10.63 5.74
C PRO A 79 5.92 -9.27 6.14
N GLY A 80 5.08 -8.31 6.49
CA GLY A 80 5.46 -6.93 6.81
C GLY A 80 5.44 -6.63 8.30
N GLN A 81 5.01 -5.42 8.64
CA GLN A 81 4.88 -4.94 10.01
C GLN A 81 3.45 -4.43 10.28
N PRO A 82 2.94 -4.55 11.53
CA PRO A 82 1.58 -4.12 11.86
C PRO A 82 1.46 -2.60 12.04
N ASN A 83 2.55 -1.94 12.46
CA ASN A 83 2.54 -0.50 12.71
C ASN A 83 3.00 0.27 11.46
N PRO A 84 2.40 1.44 11.17
CA PRO A 84 2.80 2.26 10.03
C PRO A 84 4.26 2.71 10.17
N PRO A 85 5.13 2.40 9.19
CA PRO A 85 6.49 2.94 9.15
C PRO A 85 6.46 4.41 8.71
N TYR A 86 7.48 5.18 9.08
CA TYR A 86 7.71 6.49 8.47
C TYR A 86 8.77 6.39 7.38
N CYS A 87 8.45 6.90 6.21
CA CYS A 87 9.38 7.05 5.10
C CYS A 87 10.53 7.97 5.49
N ARG A 88 11.77 7.46 5.42
CA ARG A 88 12.97 8.21 5.84
C ARG A 88 13.51 9.18 4.80
N SER A 89 12.96 9.19 3.58
CA SER A 89 13.48 9.97 2.45
C SER A 89 12.38 10.57 1.58
N ARG A 90 11.30 11.06 2.22
CA ARG A 90 10.13 11.65 1.55
C ARG A 90 10.54 12.82 0.64
N GLU A 91 11.52 13.61 1.06
CA GLU A 91 12.04 14.74 0.28
C GLU A 91 12.67 14.34 -1.06
N ARG A 92 13.10 13.07 -1.20
CA ARG A 92 13.65 12.53 -2.45
C ARG A 92 12.63 11.77 -3.27
N LEU A 93 11.39 11.67 -2.81
CA LEU A 93 10.38 10.81 -3.43
C LEU A 93 10.06 11.27 -4.86
N ALA A 94 9.92 12.58 -5.07
CA ALA A 94 9.66 13.14 -6.39
C ALA A 94 10.75 12.75 -7.41
N ASP A 95 12.03 12.90 -7.04
CA ASP A 95 13.17 12.51 -7.89
C ASP A 95 13.20 11.01 -8.19
N ARG A 96 12.78 10.18 -7.22
CA ARG A 96 12.71 8.73 -7.39
C ARG A 96 11.56 8.33 -8.31
N LEU A 97 10.39 8.93 -8.17
CA LEU A 97 9.23 8.71 -9.05
C LEU A 97 9.56 9.08 -10.49
N ALA A 98 10.19 10.23 -10.71
CA ALA A 98 10.57 10.68 -12.05
C ALA A 98 11.45 9.67 -12.80
N LYS A 99 12.38 9.02 -12.08
CA LYS A 99 13.25 7.97 -12.64
C LYS A 99 12.53 6.65 -12.86
N PHE A 100 11.50 6.36 -12.07
CA PHE A 100 10.75 5.11 -12.14
C PHE A 100 9.90 5.01 -13.41
N VAL A 101 9.38 6.14 -13.91
CA VAL A 101 8.60 6.20 -15.17
C VAL A 101 9.49 6.01 -16.41
N THR A 102 10.81 6.22 -16.27
CA THR A 102 11.79 6.11 -17.37
C THR A 102 12.58 4.80 -17.36
N ALA A 103 12.37 3.93 -16.37
CA ALA A 103 13.02 2.64 -16.22
C ALA A 103 12.19 1.51 -16.83
#